data_AF-A0A927JIT7-F1
#
_entry.id   AF-A0A927JIT7-F1
#
_cell.length_a   1.000
_cell.length_b   1.000
_cell.length_c   1.000
_cell.angle_alpha   90.00
_cell.angle_beta   90.00
_cell.angle_gamma   90.00
#
_symmetry.space_group_name_H-M   'P 1'
#
loop_
_entity.id
_entity.type
_entity.pdbx_description
1 polymer ?
#
loop_
_entity_poly.entity_id
_entity_poly.type
_entity_poly.pdbx_seq_one_letter_code
_entity_poly.pdbx_strand_id
1 'polypeptide(L)' 'MPDDTPLSPLRRVLYSHSNAVRVARWMRRDGIDTAIVATDDPLQPWRIVEATTINQDTRACA' A
#
# COMPACT_ATOMS: atom_id res chain seq x y z
N MET A 1 7.91 6.20 -20.61
CA MET A 1 8.90 5.14 -20.30
C MET A 1 8.76 4.82 -18.84
N PRO A 2 8.56 3.56 -18.43
CA PRO A 2 8.74 3.22 -17.02
C PRO A 2 10.18 3.57 -16.69
N ASP A 3 10.38 4.28 -15.60
CA ASP A 3 11.70 4.68 -15.15
C ASP A 3 12.42 3.39 -14.72
N ASP A 4 13.19 2.78 -15.63
CA ASP A 4 13.92 1.51 -15.45
C ASP A 4 15.09 1.64 -14.45
N THR A 5 15.08 2.68 -13.62
CA THR A 5 16.03 2.85 -12.53
C THR A 5 15.76 1.78 -11.48
N PRO A 6 16.66 0.80 -11.27
CA PRO A 6 16.43 -0.27 -10.31
C PRO A 6 16.28 0.31 -8.90
N LEU A 7 15.17 -0.01 -8.24
CA LEU A 7 14.92 0.40 -6.86
C LEU A 7 16.09 -0.01 -5.95
N SER A 8 16.49 0.90 -5.07
CA SER A 8 17.47 0.59 -4.02
C SER A 8 17.00 -0.57 -3.15
N PRO A 9 17.91 -1.32 -2.50
CA PRO A 9 17.53 -2.47 -1.67
C PRO A 9 16.46 -2.13 -0.62
N LEU A 10 16.58 -0.96 0.02
CA LEU A 10 15.59 -0.48 0.99
C LEU A 10 14.23 -0.23 0.35
N ARG A 11 14.19 0.44 -0.82
CA ARG A 11 12.93 0.69 -1.52
C ARG A 11 12.27 -0.61 -1.96
N ARG A 12 13.03 -1.62 -2.42
CA ARG A 12 12.48 -2.95 -2.75
C ARG A 12 11.77 -3.59 -1.56
N VAL A 13 12.34 -3.50 -0.37
CA VAL A 13 11.70 -4.04 0.85
C VAL A 13 10.45 -3.25 1.19
N LEU A 14 10.54 -1.92 1.26
CA LEU A 14 9.43 -1.07 1.66
C LEU A 14 8.24 -1.15 0.69
N TYR A 15 8.53 -1.30 -0.60
CA TYR A 15 7.53 -1.32 -1.68
C TYR A 15 7.07 -2.75 -1.99
N SER A 16 7.52 -3.74 -1.23
CA SER A 16 7.06 -5.12 -1.41
C SER A 16 5.67 -5.33 -0.81
N HIS A 17 4.88 -6.16 -1.46
CA HIS A 17 3.59 -6.62 -0.95
C HIS A 17 3.74 -7.29 0.43
N SER A 18 4.79 -8.10 0.61
CA SER A 18 5.07 -8.78 1.88
C SER A 18 5.27 -7.81 3.04
N ASN A 19 5.93 -6.67 2.81
CA ASN A 19 6.06 -5.63 3.83
C ASN A 19 4.71 -4.98 4.16
N ALA A 20 3.88 -4.72 3.14
CA ALA A 20 2.54 -4.17 3.33
C ALA A 20 1.64 -5.09 4.17
N VAL A 21 1.65 -6.41 3.87
CA VAL A 21 0.95 -7.42 4.67
C VAL A 21 1.43 -7.44 6.12
N ARG A 22 2.75 -7.31 6.33
CA ARG A 22 3.32 -7.26 7.68
C ARG A 22 2.79 -6.04 8.44
N VAL A 23 2.85 -4.84 7.86
CA VAL A 23 2.36 -3.61 8.51
C VAL A 23 0.85 -3.68 8.77
N ALA A 24 0.05 -4.14 7.80
CA ALA A 24 -1.40 -4.30 7.98
C ALA A 24 -1.74 -5.24 9.14
N ARG A 25 -0.98 -6.34 9.31
CA ARG A 25 -1.16 -7.25 10.44
C ARG A 25 -0.87 -6.57 11.79
N TRP A 26 0.13 -5.70 11.86
CA TRP A 26 0.41 -4.93 13.07
C TRP A 26 -0.72 -3.95 13.37
N MET A 27 -1.19 -3.20 12.37
CA MET A 27 -2.32 -2.27 12.53
C MET A 27 -3.60 -2.98 13.01
N ARG A 28 -3.89 -4.18 12.48
CA ARG A 28 -5.04 -4.99 12.94
C ARG A 28 -4.89 -5.49 14.37
N ARG A 29 -3.67 -5.80 14.83
CA ARG A 29 -3.42 -6.15 16.24
C ARG A 29 -3.68 -4.97 17.18
N ASP A 30 -3.50 -3.75 16.69
CA ASP A 30 -3.82 -2.51 17.39
C ASP A 30 -5.30 -2.11 17.23
N GLY A 31 -6.13 -2.97 16.62
CA GLY A 31 -7.57 -2.77 16.49
C GLY A 31 -7.99 -1.91 15.29
N ILE A 32 -7.07 -1.55 14.40
CA ILE A 32 -7.37 -0.79 13.18
C ILE A 32 -7.72 -1.77 12.07
N ASP A 33 -8.97 -1.75 11.60
CA ASP A 33 -9.36 -2.55 10.44
C ASP A 33 -8.75 -1.96 9.17
N THR A 34 -8.04 -2.78 8.41
CA THR A 34 -7.19 -2.30 7.31
C THR A 34 -7.36 -3.12 6.06
N ALA A 35 -7.19 -2.45 4.93
CA ALA A 35 -7.14 -3.06 3.61
C ALA A 35 -5.90 -2.62 2.85
N ILE A 36 -5.38 -3.53 2.03
CA ILE A 36 -4.18 -3.33 1.23
C ILE A 36 -4.65 -3.01 -0.19
N VAL A 37 -4.25 -1.85 -0.70
CA VAL A 37 -4.63 -1.37 -2.02
C VAL A 37 -3.43 -1.49 -2.95
N ALA A 38 -3.63 -2.24 -4.04
CA ALA A 38 -2.67 -2.32 -5.12
C ALA A 38 -2.62 -0.98 -5.85
N THR A 39 -1.41 -0.59 -6.26
CA THR A 39 -1.17 0.54 -7.16
C THR A 39 -0.73 -0.01 -8.50
N ASP A 40 -1.28 0.52 -9.59
CA ASP A 40 -0.86 0.15 -10.95
C ASP A 40 0.53 0.73 -11.31
N ASP A 41 1.04 1.63 -10.47
CA ASP A 41 2.38 2.21 -10.58
C ASP A 41 3.41 1.42 -9.75
N PRO A 42 4.38 0.73 -10.39
CA PRO A 42 5.43 -0.03 -9.69
C PRO A 42 6.41 0.85 -8.89
N LEU A 43 6.42 2.18 -9.13
CA LEU A 43 7.18 3.16 -8.38
C LEU A 43 6.39 3.73 -7.19
N GLN A 44 5.19 3.24 -6.93
CA GLN A 44 4.45 3.55 -5.71
C GLN A 44 4.47 2.35 -4.75
N PRO A 45 4.64 2.60 -3.43
CA PRO A 45 4.49 1.55 -2.45
C PRO A 45 3.03 1.09 -2.37
N TRP A 46 2.83 -0.16 -1.95
CA TRP A 46 1.53 -0.66 -1.54
C TRP A 46 0.93 0.23 -0.46
N ARG A 47 -0.32 0.63 -0.64
CA ARG A 47 -1.02 1.48 0.32
C ARG A 47 -1.78 0.63 1.32
N ILE A 48 -1.75 1.03 2.58
CA ILE A 48 -2.55 0.43 3.65
C ILE A 48 -3.48 1.52 4.12
N VAL A 49 -4.78 1.27 3.99
CA VAL A 49 -5.83 2.22 4.35
C VAL A 49 -6.74 1.57 5.37
N GLU A 50 -7.42 2.38 6.17
CA GLU A 50 -8.46 1.90 7.06
C GLU A 50 -9.67 1.43 6.21
N ALA A 51 -10.20 0.26 6.50
CA ALA A 51 -11.19 -0.40 5.64
C ALA A 51 -12.51 0.37 5.55
N THR A 52 -12.87 1.10 6.60
CA THR A 52 -14.02 2.02 6.63
C THR A 52 -13.89 3.18 5.64
N THR A 53 -12.67 3.61 5.32
CA THR A 53 -12.40 4.73 4.41
C THR A 53 -12.52 4.34 2.94
N ILE A 54 -12.32 3.07 2.58
CA ILE A 54 -12.39 2.59 1.18
C ILE A 54 -13.78 2.86 0.58
N ASN A 55 -14.83 2.76 1.38
CA ASN A 55 -16.21 2.95 0.92
C ASN A 55 -16.58 4.42 0.65
N GLN A 56 -15.77 5.38 1.13
CA GLN A 56 -16.05 6.82 1.00
C GLN A 56 -15.21 7.48 -0.11
N ASP A 57 -13.96 7.04 -0.31
CA ASP A 57 -13.02 7.75 -1.21
C ASP A 57 -13.01 7.25 -2.66
N THR A 58 -13.64 6.12 -3.01
CA THR A 58 -13.72 5.67 -4.42
C THR A 58 -14.61 6.54 -5.30
N ARG A 59 -15.29 7.56 -4.73
CA ARG A 59 -16.15 8.51 -5.45
C ARG A 59 -15.53 9.90 -5.66
N ALA A 60 -14.32 10.15 -5.16
CA ALA A 60 -13.74 11.49 -5.11
C ALA A 60 -12.74 11.82 -6.25
N CYS A 61 -12.76 11.07 -7.36
CA CYS A 61 -12.01 11.43 -8.57
C CYS A 61 -12.96 11.44 -9.77
N ALA A 62 -13.40 12.64 -10.18
CA ALA A 62 -14.05 12.97 -11.44
C ALA A 62 -13.17 13.96 -12.21
#